data_AF-A0A3Q7HCX8-F1
#
_entry.id   AF-A0A3Q7HCX8-F1
#
_cell.length_a   1.000
_cell.length_b   1.000
_cell.length_c   1.000
_cell.angle_alpha   90.00
_cell.angle_beta   90.00
_cell.angle_gamma   90.00
#
_symmetry.space_group_name_H-M   'P 1'
#
loop_
_entity.id
_entity.type
_entity.pdbx_description
1 polymer ?
#
loop_
_entity_poly.entity_id
_entity_poly.type
_entity_poly.pdbx_seq_one_letter_code
_entity_poly.pdbx_strand_id
1 'polypeptide(L)'
;MKTLNSMWRFYHVETLLNRNLALDGRDQEATASALWVGNDRLINLSGKLLGAHVAHAGLVVFWAGAMNLFEVAHFLPEKPMYVKGLILLPHLATLGWG
;
A
#
# COMPACT_ATOMS: atom_id res chain seq x y z
N MET A 1 56.11 -14.13 -1.21
CA MET A 1 54.77 -13.84 -1.77
C MET A 1 53.79 -13.86 -0.61
N LYS A 2 53.24 -12.71 -0.20
CA LYS A 2 52.32 -12.60 0.94
C LYS A 2 50.89 -12.77 0.42
N THR A 3 50.23 -13.89 0.72
CA THR A 3 48.81 -14.10 0.43
C THR A 3 47.98 -13.49 1.54
N LEU A 4 47.44 -12.29 1.30
CA LEU A 4 46.46 -11.63 2.15
C LEU A 4 45.11 -12.34 1.98
N ASN A 5 44.78 -13.27 2.89
CA ASN A 5 43.43 -13.80 3.01
C ASN A 5 42.62 -12.86 3.92
N SER A 6 41.72 -12.08 3.34
CA SER A 6 40.76 -11.28 4.09
C SER A 6 39.66 -12.20 4.64
N MET A 7 39.74 -12.49 5.93
CA MET A 7 38.71 -13.20 6.67
C MET A 7 37.47 -12.32 6.79
N TRP A 8 36.48 -12.55 5.93
CA TRP A 8 35.17 -11.92 6.00
C TRP A 8 34.47 -12.34 7.30
N ARG A 9 34.59 -11.52 8.35
CA ARG A 9 33.73 -11.62 9.54
C ARG A 9 32.33 -11.20 9.13
N PHE A 10 31.47 -12.18 8.87
CA PHE A 10 30.04 -11.97 8.98
C PHE A 10 29.74 -11.66 10.46
N TYR A 11 29.50 -10.39 10.77
CA TYR A 11 28.93 -10.02 12.05
C TYR A 11 27.46 -10.49 12.04
N HIS A 12 27.08 -11.31 13.02
CA HIS A 12 25.68 -11.55 13.31
C HIS A 12 25.09 -10.22 13.79
N VAL A 13 24.34 -9.52 12.94
CA VAL A 13 23.60 -8.32 13.35
C VAL A 13 22.45 -8.81 14.21
N GLU A 14 22.67 -8.86 15.54
CA GLU A 14 21.55 -9.01 16.47
C GLU A 14 20.79 -7.69 16.49
N THR A 15 19.59 -7.70 15.90
CA THR A 15 18.65 -6.61 16.08
C THR A 15 18.27 -6.54 17.56
N LEU A 16 18.71 -5.48 18.26
CA LEU A 16 18.35 -5.17 19.65
C LEU A 16 16.88 -4.74 19.78
N LEU A 17 15.95 -5.49 19.18
CA LEU A 17 14.53 -5.29 19.39
C LEU A 17 14.15 -6.05 20.66
N ASN A 18 13.84 -5.33 21.72
CA ASN A 18 13.36 -5.86 22.99
C ASN A 18 12.18 -6.82 22.77
N ARG A 19 12.43 -8.13 22.87
CA ARG A 19 11.42 -9.20 22.71
C ARG A 19 10.32 -9.19 23.78
N ASN A 20 10.39 -8.31 24.77
CA ASN A 20 9.33 -8.14 25.78
C ASN A 20 8.22 -7.17 25.34
N LEU A 21 8.34 -6.53 24.16
CA LEU A 21 7.21 -5.83 23.56
C LEU A 21 6.25 -6.91 23.04
N ALA A 22 5.28 -7.29 23.87
CA ALA A 22 4.20 -8.20 23.52
C ALA A 22 3.35 -7.57 22.42
N LEU A 23 3.82 -7.66 21.18
CA LEU A 23 3.13 -7.17 20.00
C LEU A 23 2.05 -8.19 19.62
N ASP A 24 0.95 -8.28 20.39
CA ASP A 24 -0.33 -8.97 20.13
C ASP A 24 -0.46 -9.70 18.76
N GLY A 25 0.28 -10.80 18.54
CA GLY A 25 0.27 -11.55 17.28
C GLY A 25 0.74 -10.77 16.03
N ARG A 26 1.66 -9.81 16.18
CA ARG A 26 2.20 -8.94 15.09
C ARG A 26 3.67 -9.25 14.78
N ASP A 27 4.20 -10.31 15.33
CA ASP A 27 5.53 -10.84 15.08
C ASP A 27 5.44 -12.21 14.38
N GLN A 28 6.53 -12.59 13.70
CA GLN A 28 6.59 -13.83 12.93
C GLN A 28 6.67 -15.06 13.85
N GLU A 29 7.22 -14.93 15.06
CA GLU A 29 7.34 -16.04 16.01
C GLU A 29 5.97 -16.44 16.57
N ALA A 30 5.08 -15.47 16.81
CA ALA A 30 3.72 -15.74 17.27
C ALA A 30 2.75 -16.23 16.18
N THR A 31 2.96 -15.85 14.91
CA THR A 31 1.97 -16.10 13.82
C THR A 31 2.46 -17.02 12.71
N ALA A 32 3.75 -17.37 12.68
CA ALA A 32 4.43 -18.05 11.58
C ALA A 32 4.37 -17.31 10.21
N SER A 33 3.58 -16.25 10.07
CA SER A 33 3.53 -15.40 8.87
C SER A 33 4.73 -14.45 8.85
N ALA A 34 5.53 -14.50 7.78
CA ALA A 34 6.59 -13.53 7.52
C ALA A 34 6.01 -12.12 7.26
N LEU A 35 6.85 -11.08 7.37
CA LEU A 35 6.42 -9.67 7.22
C LEU A 35 5.68 -9.41 5.90
N TRP A 36 6.15 -10.00 4.79
CA TRP A 36 5.57 -9.84 3.44
C TRP A 36 4.17 -10.42 3.31
N VAL A 37 3.80 -11.34 4.22
CA VAL A 37 2.48 -11.98 4.31
C VAL A 37 1.78 -11.51 5.60
N GLY A 38 2.09 -10.31 6.07
CA GLY A 38 1.62 -9.81 7.37
C GLY A 38 0.10 -9.64 7.49
N ASN A 39 -0.63 -9.51 6.38
CA ASN A 39 -2.10 -9.39 6.40
C ASN A 39 -2.80 -10.70 6.81
N ASP A 40 -2.13 -11.85 6.64
CA ASP A 40 -2.61 -13.17 7.08
C ASP A 40 -2.88 -13.21 8.60
N ARG A 41 -2.15 -12.40 9.36
CA ARG A 41 -2.32 -12.23 10.82
C ARG A 41 -3.68 -11.65 11.20
N LEU A 42 -4.44 -11.10 10.24
CA LEU A 42 -5.76 -10.49 10.48
C LEU A 42 -6.92 -11.48 10.31
N ILE A 43 -6.69 -12.72 9.84
CA ILE A 43 -7.76 -13.68 9.51
C ILE A 43 -8.70 -13.93 10.68
N ASN A 44 -8.17 -14.15 11.89
CA ASN A 44 -8.98 -14.41 13.08
C ASN A 44 -9.34 -13.14 13.87
N LEU A 45 -8.96 -11.95 13.37
CA LEU A 45 -9.17 -10.66 14.03
C LEU A 45 -10.22 -9.84 13.25
N SER A 46 -11.48 -10.26 13.32
CA SER A 46 -12.59 -9.72 12.51
C SER A 46 -12.71 -8.20 12.55
N GLY A 47 -12.54 -7.56 13.72
CA GLY A 47 -12.59 -6.11 13.85
C GLY A 47 -11.45 -5.38 13.12
N LYS A 48 -10.21 -5.91 13.21
CA LYS A 48 -9.05 -5.34 12.50
C LYS A 48 -9.15 -5.61 10.99
N LEU A 49 -9.66 -6.77 10.58
CA LEU A 49 -9.90 -7.10 9.18
C LEU A 49 -10.98 -6.20 8.56
N LEU A 50 -12.08 -5.95 9.28
CA LEU A 50 -13.11 -5.01 8.85
C LEU A 50 -12.55 -3.59 8.72
N GLY A 51 -11.77 -3.13 9.71
CA GLY A 51 -11.09 -1.84 9.64
C GLY A 51 -10.17 -1.71 8.42
N ALA A 52 -9.42 -2.76 8.08
CA ALA A 52 -8.59 -2.79 6.88
C ALA A 52 -9.41 -2.68 5.58
N HIS A 53 -10.55 -3.38 5.48
CA HIS A 53 -11.43 -3.29 4.32
C HIS A 53 -12.11 -1.92 4.19
N VAL A 54 -12.55 -1.33 5.31
CA VAL A 54 -13.14 0.01 5.34
C VAL A 54 -12.10 1.05 4.93
N ALA A 55 -10.88 0.97 5.44
CA ALA A 55 -9.79 1.86 5.03
C ALA A 55 -9.45 1.71 3.54
N HIS A 56 -9.43 0.47 3.02
CA HIS A 56 -9.21 0.21 1.61
C HIS A 56 -10.33 0.79 0.72
N ALA A 57 -11.59 0.58 1.08
CA ALA A 57 -12.72 1.19 0.38
C ALA A 57 -12.66 2.73 0.44
N GLY A 58 -12.27 3.29 1.59
CA GLY A 58 -12.05 4.72 1.76
C GLY A 58 -10.96 5.26 0.83
N LEU A 59 -9.86 4.52 0.66
CA LEU A 59 -8.78 4.89 -0.26
C LEU A 59 -9.26 4.92 -1.72
N VAL A 60 -10.08 3.94 -2.13
CA VAL A 60 -10.65 3.90 -3.48
C VAL A 60 -11.58 5.09 -3.72
N VAL A 61 -12.48 5.38 -2.78
CA VAL A 61 -13.41 6.52 -2.89
C VAL A 61 -12.64 7.85 -2.88
N PHE A 62 -11.62 7.97 -2.02
CA PHE A 62 -10.75 9.13 -1.97
C PHE A 62 -10.04 9.37 -3.30
N TRP A 63 -9.44 8.32 -3.88
CA TRP A 63 -8.78 8.40 -5.17
C TRP A 63 -9.75 8.80 -6.29
N ALA A 64 -10.93 8.16 -6.36
CA ALA A 64 -11.94 8.49 -7.36
C ALA A 64 -12.38 9.97 -7.27
N GLY A 65 -12.60 10.47 -6.06
CA GLY A 65 -12.96 11.88 -5.84
C GLY A 65 -11.81 12.85 -6.18
N ALA A 66 -10.60 12.57 -5.69
CA ALA A 66 -9.43 13.42 -5.91
C ALA A 66 -9.05 13.49 -7.40
N MET A 67 -9.04 12.35 -8.09
CA MET A 67 -8.74 12.30 -9.52
C MET A 67 -9.85 12.97 -10.35
N ASN A 68 -11.11 12.83 -9.98
CA ASN A 68 -12.19 13.53 -10.68
C ASN A 68 -12.04 15.05 -10.57
N LEU A 69 -11.78 15.58 -9.37
CA LEU A 69 -11.53 17.02 -9.17
C LEU A 69 -10.26 17.49 -9.90
N PHE A 70 -9.20 16.67 -9.89
CA PHE A 70 -7.97 16.96 -10.63
C PHE A 70 -8.23 17.04 -12.13
N GLU A 71 -8.98 16.09 -12.69
CA GLU A 71 -9.36 16.07 -14.10
C GLU A 71 -10.22 17.29 -14.48
N VAL A 72 -11.19 17.66 -13.65
CA VAL A 72 -12.02 18.87 -13.84
C VAL A 72 -11.16 20.14 -13.81
N ALA A 73 -10.23 20.26 -12.85
CA ALA A 73 -9.39 21.44 -12.73
C ALA A 73 -8.46 21.66 -13.95
N HIS A 74 -8.08 20.58 -14.65
CA HIS A 74 -7.23 20.63 -15.85
C HIS A 74 -8.05 20.50 -17.15
N PHE A 75 -9.38 20.49 -17.05
CA PHE A 75 -10.25 20.41 -18.21
C PHE A 75 -10.25 21.74 -18.97
N LEU A 76 -9.94 21.67 -20.27
CA LEU A 76 -10.16 22.79 -21.20
C LEU A 76 -11.02 22.28 -22.35
N PRO A 77 -12.16 22.92 -22.64
CA PRO A 77 -13.13 22.42 -23.62
C PRO A 77 -12.64 22.50 -25.06
N GLU A 78 -11.59 23.27 -25.35
CA GLU A 78 -11.06 23.50 -26.69
C GLU A 78 -10.44 22.25 -27.34
N LYS A 79 -10.14 21.21 -26.56
CA LYS A 79 -9.46 20.00 -27.05
C LYS A 79 -10.25 18.75 -26.64
N PRO A 80 -10.30 17.73 -27.51
CA PRO A 80 -11.03 16.50 -27.22
C PRO A 80 -10.44 15.75 -26.02
N MET A 81 -11.30 15.09 -25.25
CA MET A 81 -10.96 14.51 -23.94
C MET A 81 -9.89 13.41 -24.00
N TYR A 82 -9.89 12.59 -25.05
CA TYR A 82 -8.95 11.46 -25.19
C TYR A 82 -7.49 11.88 -25.37
N VAL A 83 -7.22 13.13 -25.77
CA VAL A 83 -5.84 13.63 -25.95
C VAL A 83 -5.20 14.02 -24.62
N LYS A 84 -6.00 14.24 -23.57
CA LYS A 84 -5.54 14.75 -22.28
C LYS A 84 -5.28 13.69 -21.22
N GLY A 85 -5.48 12.41 -21.57
CA GLY A 85 -5.33 11.31 -20.61
C GLY A 85 -6.35 11.34 -19.48
N LEU A 86 -7.53 11.93 -19.70
CA LEU A 86 -8.64 11.88 -18.75
C LEU A 86 -9.23 10.48 -18.75
N ILE A 87 -9.40 9.90 -17.57
CA ILE A 87 -9.97 8.55 -17.42
C ILE A 87 -11.36 8.67 -16.81
N LEU A 88 -11.58 9.49 -15.78
CA LEU A 88 -12.84 9.52 -15.04
C LEU A 88 -13.91 10.37 -15.73
N LEU A 89 -13.56 11.53 -16.28
CA LEU A 89 -14.52 12.41 -16.97
C LEU A 89 -15.19 11.75 -18.20
N PRO A 90 -14.48 10.99 -19.06
CA PRO A 90 -15.13 10.25 -20.13
C PRO A 90 -16.12 9.18 -19.65
N HIS A 91 -15.87 8.57 -18.48
CA HIS A 91 -16.81 7.61 -17.89
C HIS A 91 -18.10 8.30 -17.42
N LEU A 92 -17.99 9.50 -16.83
CA LEU A 92 -19.17 10.31 -16.49
C LEU A 92 -19.95 10.76 -17.74
N ALA A 93 -19.25 11.19 -18.79
CA ALA A 93 -19.87 11.56 -20.06
C ALA A 93 -20.60 10.37 -20.72
N THR A 94 -20.05 9.15 -20.61
CA THR A 94 -20.71 7.93 -21.10
C THR A 94 -22.00 7.62 -20.34
N LEU A 95 -22.07 7.98 -19.06
CA LEU A 95 -23.31 7.90 -18.25
C LEU A 95 -24.31 9.03 -18.56
N GLY A 96 -24.00 9.92 -19.51
CA GLY A 96 -24.86 11.03 -19.91
C GLY A 96 -24.75 12.26 -19.02
N TRP A 97 -23.69 12.38 -18.21
CA TRP A 97 -23.42 13.55 -17.37
C TRP A 97 -22.40 14.44 -18.07
N GLY A 98 -22.82 15.64 -18.47
CA GLY A 98 -22.07 16.58 -19.31
C GLY A 98 -23.01 17.54 -20.00
#